data_AF-A0A7H9KGI7-F1
#
_entry.id   AF-A0A7H9KGI7-F1
#
_cell.length_a   1.000
_cell.length_b   1.000
_cell.length_c   1.000
_cell.angle_alpha   90.00
_cell.angle_beta   90.00
_cell.angle_gamma   90.00
#
_symmetry.space_group_name_H-M   'P 1'
#
loop_
_entity.id
_entity.type
_entity.pdbx_description
1 polymer ?
#
loop_
_entity_poly.entity_id
_entity_poly.type
_entity_poly.pdbx_seq_one_letter_code
_entity_poly.pdbx_strand_id
1 'polypeptide(L)'
;MEPQIAKEIVSAMTDRRSLWATFDAECPDHVRQSLDELRRRFTTIRGNLLDGTALDEILLSLTKTILIFFDAMKSVDLRTLRCSSGNPEWLHFNDALSALRKSIGMQIANLANAYGIALCKNLQSIAPTRI
;
A
#
# COMPACT_ATOMS: atom_id res chain seq x y z
N MET A 1 -23.17 -6.95 0.55
CA MET A 1 -22.48 -5.64 0.39
C MET A 1 -20.98 -5.78 0.67
N GLU A 2 -20.58 -6.36 1.80
CA GLU A 2 -19.15 -6.51 2.14
C GLU A 2 -18.26 -7.20 1.09
N PRO A 3 -18.66 -8.30 0.43
CA PRO A 3 -17.79 -8.92 -0.59
C PRO A 3 -17.52 -8.02 -1.80
N GLN A 4 -18.44 -7.10 -2.12
CA GLN A 4 -18.25 -6.14 -3.20
C GLN A 4 -17.24 -5.05 -2.79
N ILE A 5 -17.31 -4.60 -1.54
CA ILE A 5 -16.38 -3.62 -0.98
C ILE A 5 -14.98 -4.23 -0.86
N ALA A 6 -14.86 -5.48 -0.42
CA ALA A 6 -13.60 -6.20 -0.40
C ALA A 6 -12.96 -6.30 -1.80
N LYS A 7 -13.76 -6.56 -2.85
CA LYS A 7 -13.30 -6.53 -4.25
C LYS A 7 -12.86 -5.13 -4.67
N GLU A 8 -13.58 -4.09 -4.27
CA GLU A 8 -13.22 -2.71 -4.57
C GLU A 8 -11.88 -2.32 -3.93
N ILE A 9 -11.63 -2.72 -2.68
CA ILE A 9 -10.36 -2.51 -1.99
C ILE A 9 -9.22 -3.18 -2.76
N VAL A 10 -9.34 -4.47 -3.09
CA VAL A 10 -8.32 -5.20 -3.88
C VAL A 10 -8.11 -4.56 -5.25
N SER A 11 -9.19 -4.12 -5.91
CA SER A 11 -9.12 -3.47 -7.22
C SER A 11 -8.39 -2.12 -7.16
N ALA A 12 -8.61 -1.33 -6.11
CA ALA A 12 -7.94 -0.05 -5.90
C ALA A 12 -6.41 -0.17 -5.79
N MET A 13 -5.90 -1.34 -5.41
CA MET A 13 -4.47 -1.62 -5.26
C MET A 13 -3.83 -2.26 -6.49
N THR A 14 -4.63 -2.90 -7.35
CA THR A 14 -4.11 -3.65 -8.52
C THR A 14 -3.34 -2.76 -9.50
N ASP A 15 -3.79 -1.52 -9.70
CA ASP A 15 -3.19 -0.57 -10.66
C ASP A 15 -2.05 0.29 -10.06
N ARG A 16 -1.65 0.02 -8.81
CA ARG A 16 -0.67 0.86 -8.11
C ARG A 16 0.73 0.27 -8.22
N ARG A 17 1.47 0.66 -9.28
CA ARG A 17 2.86 0.21 -9.53
C ARG A 17 3.77 0.37 -8.31
N SER A 18 3.58 1.43 -7.52
CA SER A 18 4.33 1.70 -6.29
C SER A 18 4.28 0.57 -5.26
N LEU A 19 3.29 -0.32 -5.34
CA LEU A 19 3.16 -1.47 -4.46
C LEU A 19 3.99 -2.68 -4.92
N TRP A 20 4.33 -2.82 -6.19
CA TRP A 20 4.89 -4.07 -6.73
C TRP A 20 6.02 -3.90 -7.75
N ALA A 21 6.31 -2.68 -8.23
CA ALA A 21 7.39 -2.44 -9.17
C ALA A 21 8.77 -2.53 -8.51
N THR A 22 9.79 -2.85 -9.31
CA THR A 22 11.17 -2.94 -8.86
C THR A 22 11.68 -1.57 -8.39
N PHE A 23 12.44 -1.55 -7.29
CA PHE A 23 12.93 -0.33 -6.65
C PHE A 23 13.76 0.56 -7.59
N ASP A 24 14.51 -0.07 -8.50
CA ASP A 24 15.40 0.57 -9.47
C ASP A 24 14.62 1.41 -10.51
N ALA A 25 13.31 1.20 -10.63
CA ALA A 25 12.42 1.93 -11.51
C ALA A 25 11.51 2.94 -10.77
N GLU A 26 11.65 3.07 -9.44
CA GLU A 26 10.78 3.92 -8.65
C GLU A 26 11.20 5.39 -8.72
N CYS A 27 10.22 6.26 -8.96
CA CYS A 27 10.33 7.69 -8.78
C CYS A 27 9.70 8.04 -7.41
N PRO A 28 10.46 8.50 -6.41
CA PRO A 28 9.95 8.74 -5.07
C PRO A 28 8.72 9.68 -5.03
N ASP A 29 8.69 10.71 -5.87
CA ASP A 29 7.50 11.57 -5.98
C ASP A 29 6.29 10.85 -6.55
N HIS A 30 6.46 9.96 -7.54
CA HIS A 30 5.35 9.16 -8.05
C HIS A 30 4.83 8.17 -7.00
N VAL A 31 5.72 7.56 -6.21
CA VAL A 31 5.32 6.72 -5.07
C VAL A 31 4.50 7.52 -4.07
N ARG A 32 4.98 8.72 -3.70
CA ARG A 32 4.28 9.64 -2.80
C ARG A 32 2.88 9.98 -3.31
N GLN A 33 2.75 10.37 -4.58
CA GLN A 33 1.47 10.72 -5.20
C GLN A 33 0.50 9.52 -5.24
N SER A 34 0.98 8.37 -5.68
CA SER A 34 0.23 7.10 -5.75
C SER A 34 -0.32 6.67 -4.39
N LEU A 35 0.50 6.76 -3.33
CA LEU A 35 0.09 6.42 -1.97
C LEU A 35 -0.91 7.41 -1.39
N ASP A 36 -0.78 8.71 -1.69
CA ASP A 36 -1.74 9.71 -1.22
C ASP A 36 -3.10 9.58 -1.92
N GLU A 37 -3.13 9.27 -3.22
CA GLU A 37 -4.36 8.92 -3.93
C GLU A 37 -5.02 7.67 -3.34
N LEU A 38 -4.23 6.63 -3.05
CA LEU A 38 -4.72 5.40 -2.46
C LEU A 38 -5.33 5.65 -1.07
N ARG A 39 -4.66 6.46 -0.24
CA ARG A 39 -5.16 6.89 1.07
C ARG A 39 -6.49 7.63 0.98
N ARG A 40 -6.63 8.56 0.02
CA ARG A 40 -7.89 9.28 -0.23
C ARG A 40 -9.01 8.32 -0.66
N ARG A 41 -8.70 7.36 -1.53
CA ARG A 41 -9.65 6.35 -1.97
C ARG A 41 -10.11 5.44 -0.82
N PHE A 42 -9.20 4.96 0.02
CA PHE A 42 -9.55 4.18 1.22
C PHE A 42 -10.42 4.96 2.19
N THR A 43 -10.12 6.23 2.42
CA THR A 43 -10.94 7.11 3.27
C THR A 43 -12.36 7.23 2.71
N THR A 44 -12.50 7.35 1.39
CA THR A 44 -13.80 7.41 0.71
C THR A 44 -14.59 6.11 0.85
N ILE A 45 -13.95 4.95 0.63
CA ILE A 45 -14.60 3.63 0.81
C ILE A 45 -15.04 3.47 2.27
N ARG A 46 -14.16 3.81 3.21
CA ARG A 46 -14.41 3.70 4.66
C ARG A 46 -15.59 4.56 5.12
N GLY A 47 -15.77 5.75 4.55
CA GLY A 47 -16.90 6.63 4.87
C GLY A 47 -18.27 6.05 4.51
N ASN A 48 -18.32 4.97 3.71
CA ASN A 48 -19.56 4.25 3.37
C ASN A 48 -19.79 2.99 4.22
N LEU A 49 -18.90 2.69 5.16
CA LEU A 49 -18.99 1.53 6.05
C LEU A 49 -19.58 1.90 7.41
N LEU A 50 -20.15 0.90 8.07
CA LEU A 50 -20.46 0.99 9.50
C LEU A 50 -19.15 0.89 10.30
N ASP A 51 -18.99 1.77 11.27
CA ASP A 51 -17.85 1.78 12.17
C ASP A 51 -17.74 0.45 12.94
N GLY A 52 -16.51 -0.03 13.13
CA GLY A 52 -16.21 -1.24 13.91
C GLY A 52 -16.49 -2.57 13.18
N THR A 53 -16.84 -2.53 11.89
CA THR A 53 -16.89 -3.74 11.05
C THR A 53 -15.48 -4.22 10.70
N ALA A 54 -15.33 -5.50 10.36
CA ALA A 54 -14.03 -6.05 9.96
C ALA A 54 -13.41 -5.30 8.76
N LEU A 55 -14.24 -4.87 7.80
CA LEU A 55 -13.77 -4.07 6.66
C LEU A 55 -13.37 -2.65 7.07
N ASP A 56 -14.08 -2.04 8.02
CA ASP A 56 -13.70 -0.74 8.58
C ASP A 56 -12.32 -0.81 9.24
N GLU A 57 -12.08 -1.83 10.06
CA GLU A 57 -10.79 -2.06 10.72
C GLU A 57 -9.66 -2.33 9.72
N ILE A 58 -9.91 -3.12 8.68
CA ILE A 58 -8.93 -3.37 7.61
C ILE A 58 -8.58 -2.08 6.86
N LEU A 59 -9.56 -1.26 6.48
CA LEU A 59 -9.32 0.01 5.80
C LEU A 59 -8.59 1.01 6.70
N LEU A 60 -8.92 1.05 8.00
CA LEU A 60 -8.22 1.84 8.98
C LEU A 60 -6.75 1.41 9.09
N SER A 61 -6.50 0.09 9.14
CA SER A 61 -5.15 -0.48 9.17
C SER A 61 -4.35 -0.13 7.92
N LEU A 62 -4.93 -0.32 6.72
CA LEU A 62 -4.28 0.03 5.46
C LEU A 62 -3.93 1.52 5.39
N THR A 63 -4.84 2.39 5.82
CA THR A 63 -4.62 3.83 5.89
C THR A 63 -3.49 4.19 6.86
N LYS A 64 -3.44 3.56 8.04
CA LYS A 64 -2.36 3.73 9.02
C LYS A 64 -1.01 3.28 8.47
N THR A 65 -0.95 2.14 7.79
CA THR A 65 0.27 1.65 7.14
C THR A 65 0.84 2.66 6.14
N ILE A 66 -0.01 3.30 5.33
CA ILE A 66 0.41 4.37 4.41
C ILE A 66 0.90 5.61 5.18
N LEU A 67 0.23 5.98 6.27
CA LEU A 67 0.64 7.13 7.10
C LEU A 67 2.01 6.91 7.76
N ILE A 68 2.32 5.69 8.20
CA ILE A 68 3.64 5.36 8.76
C ILE A 68 4.75 5.61 7.74
N PHE A 69 4.53 5.26 6.47
CA PHE A 69 5.48 5.60 5.40
C PHE A 69 5.66 7.11 5.24
N PHE A 70 4.56 7.89 5.20
CA PHE A 70 4.67 9.34 5.10
C PHE A 70 5.37 9.97 6.30
N ASP A 71 5.13 9.46 7.52
CA ASP A 71 5.80 9.90 8.73
C ASP A 71 7.31 9.66 8.65
N ALA A 72 7.73 8.47 8.20
CA ALA A 72 9.13 8.13 8.00
C ALA A 72 9.83 9.04 6.96
N MET A 73 9.09 9.52 5.96
CA MET A 73 9.60 10.37 4.87
C MET A 73 9.46 11.88 5.14
N LYS A 74 8.98 12.32 6.32
CA LYS A 74 8.72 13.74 6.61
C LYS A 74 9.91 14.67 6.38
N SER A 75 11.12 14.19 6.65
CA SER A 75 12.35 14.97 6.52
C SER A 75 13.05 14.83 5.17
N VAL A 76 12.51 14.02 4.25
CA VAL A 76 13.13 13.71 2.95
C VAL A 76 12.36 14.39 1.83
N ASP A 77 13.03 15.16 0.98
CA ASP A 77 12.39 15.74 -0.21
C ASP A 77 12.29 14.70 -1.34
N LEU A 78 11.14 14.03 -1.40
CA LEU A 78 10.84 13.00 -2.40
C LEU A 78 10.75 13.55 -3.84
N ARG A 79 10.66 14.87 -4.06
CA ARG A 79 10.64 15.47 -5.41
C ARG A 79 12.04 15.50 -6.01
N THR A 80 13.04 15.73 -5.18
CA THR A 80 14.44 15.85 -5.59
C THR A 80 15.24 14.59 -5.35
N LEU A 81 14.75 13.65 -4.52
CA LEU A 81 15.42 12.39 -4.25
C LEU A 81 15.68 11.61 -5.55
N ARG A 82 16.89 11.07 -5.68
CA ARG A 82 17.34 10.27 -6.82
C ARG A 82 17.86 8.93 -6.35
N CYS A 83 17.70 7.92 -7.21
CA CYS A 83 18.24 6.59 -6.99
C CYS A 83 19.77 6.66 -6.92
N SER A 84 20.33 6.37 -5.75
CA SER A 84 21.77 6.30 -5.53
C SER A 84 22.05 5.44 -4.30
N SER A 85 22.77 4.34 -4.49
CA SER A 85 23.14 3.41 -3.41
C SER A 85 24.06 4.03 -2.35
N GLY A 86 24.69 5.16 -2.65
CA GLY A 86 25.50 5.93 -1.69
C GLY A 86 24.73 7.04 -0.97
N ASN A 87 23.45 7.29 -1.31
CA ASN A 87 22.64 8.31 -0.66
C ASN A 87 21.84 7.71 0.52
N PRO A 88 22.10 8.11 1.78
CA PRO A 88 21.37 7.63 2.95
C PRO A 88 19.86 7.85 2.87
N GLU A 89 19.40 8.95 2.27
CA GLU A 89 17.96 9.24 2.11
C GLU A 89 17.30 8.27 1.12
N TRP A 90 18.03 7.86 0.08
CA TRP A 90 17.55 6.86 -0.86
C TRP A 90 17.42 5.48 -0.19
N LEU A 91 18.42 5.10 0.61
CA LEU A 91 18.38 3.85 1.37
C LEU A 91 17.22 3.85 2.37
N HIS A 92 17.02 4.96 3.09
CA HIS A 92 15.89 5.13 4.01
C HIS A 92 14.53 5.05 3.30
N PHE A 93 14.39 5.69 2.14
CA PHE A 93 13.20 5.57 1.30
C PHE A 93 12.95 4.12 0.87
N ASN A 94 13.98 3.43 0.42
CA ASN A 94 13.90 2.03 -0.01
C ASN A 94 13.43 1.11 1.12
N ASP A 95 14.00 1.28 2.32
CA ASP A 95 13.63 0.50 3.51
C ASP A 95 12.19 0.78 3.93
N ALA A 96 11.78 2.05 3.96
CA ALA A 96 10.41 2.43 4.29
C ALA A 96 9.40 1.88 3.27
N LEU A 97 9.72 1.94 1.98
CA LEU A 97 8.86 1.39 0.92
C LEU A 97 8.79 -0.15 1.00
N SER A 98 9.90 -0.81 1.31
CA SER A 98 9.94 -2.27 1.52
C SER A 98 9.07 -2.70 2.71
N ALA A 99 9.15 -1.99 3.84
CA ALA A 99 8.31 -2.24 5.00
C ALA A 99 6.82 -2.01 4.69
N LEU A 100 6.48 -0.93 3.98
CA LEU A 100 5.13 -0.64 3.51
C LEU A 100 4.58 -1.80 2.67
N ARG A 101 5.33 -2.25 1.65
CA ARG A 101 4.92 -3.32 0.74
C ARG A 101 4.66 -4.64 1.47
N LYS A 102 5.52 -5.02 2.42
CA LYS A 102 5.33 -6.22 3.26
C LYS A 102 4.05 -6.12 4.09
N SER A 103 3.83 -4.97 4.74
CA SER A 103 2.65 -4.75 5.59
C SER A 103 1.35 -4.77 4.77
N ILE A 104 1.33 -4.07 3.63
CA ILE A 104 0.19 -4.07 2.71
C ILE A 104 -0.05 -5.47 2.13
N GLY A 105 0.99 -6.16 1.67
CA GLY A 105 0.89 -7.51 1.12
C GLY A 105 0.26 -8.51 2.09
N MET A 106 0.64 -8.45 3.37
CA MET A 106 0.02 -9.26 4.43
C MET A 106 -1.47 -8.93 4.60
N GLN A 107 -1.81 -7.64 4.71
CA GLN A 107 -3.21 -7.20 4.91
C GLN A 107 -4.10 -7.58 3.72
N ILE A 108 -3.61 -7.42 2.50
CA ILE A 108 -4.33 -7.81 1.27
C ILE A 108 -4.53 -9.32 1.21
N ALA A 109 -3.50 -10.11 1.54
CA ALA A 109 -3.59 -11.57 1.52
C ALA A 109 -4.66 -12.06 2.50
N ASN A 110 -4.70 -11.49 3.71
CA ASN A 110 -5.71 -11.82 4.71
C ASN A 110 -7.11 -11.46 4.25
N LEU A 111 -7.31 -10.26 3.68
CA LEU A 111 -8.59 -9.84 3.11
C LEU A 111 -9.03 -10.77 1.97
N ALA A 112 -8.11 -11.09 1.05
CA ALA A 112 -8.39 -11.94 -0.10
C ALA A 112 -8.79 -13.36 0.33
N ASN A 113 -8.08 -13.94 1.31
CA ASN A 113 -8.42 -15.25 1.86
C ASN A 113 -9.78 -15.23 2.58
N ALA A 114 -10.06 -14.20 3.38
CA ALA A 114 -11.32 -14.08 4.13
C ALA A 114 -12.55 -13.97 3.22
N TYR A 115 -12.42 -13.31 2.07
CA TYR A 115 -13.53 -13.07 1.13
C TYR A 115 -13.48 -13.92 -0.16
N GLY A 116 -12.54 -14.87 -0.26
CA GLY A 116 -12.38 -15.73 -1.45
C GLY A 116 -12.03 -14.97 -2.74
N ILE A 117 -11.28 -13.88 -2.63
CA ILE A 117 -10.90 -13.03 -3.78
C ILE A 117 -9.56 -13.50 -4.34
N ALA A 118 -9.51 -13.72 -5.66
CA ALA A 118 -8.24 -14.01 -6.33
C ALA A 118 -7.41 -12.72 -6.49
N LEU A 119 -6.17 -12.75 -5.99
CA LEU A 119 -5.20 -11.66 -6.22
C LEU A 119 -4.62 -11.75 -7.63
N CYS A 120 -4.41 -10.60 -8.27
CA CYS A 120 -3.68 -10.52 -9.53
C CYS A 120 -2.17 -10.80 -9.29
N LYS A 121 -1.44 -11.17 -10.35
CA LYS A 121 -0.01 -11.54 -10.28
C LYS A 121 0.86 -10.49 -9.57
N ASN A 122 0.55 -9.21 -9.78
CA ASN A 122 1.29 -8.10 -9.18
C ASN A 122 1.07 -7.99 -7.67
N LEU A 123 -0.14 -8.23 -7.17
CA LEU A 123 -0.40 -8.23 -5.73
C LEU A 123 0.09 -9.52 -5.07
N GLN A 124 0.12 -10.63 -5.82
CA GLN A 124 0.72 -11.88 -5.34
C GLN A 124 2.22 -11.74 -5.07
N SER A 125 2.96 -10.89 -5.82
CA SER A 125 4.41 -10.73 -5.60
C SER A 125 4.79 -10.02 -4.31
N ILE A 126 3.83 -9.33 -3.66
CA ILE A 126 4.03 -8.69 -2.35
C ILE A 126 3.28 -9.40 -1.22
N ALA A 127 2.29 -10.21 -1.55
CA ALA A 127 1.64 -11.07 -0.58
C ALA A 127 2.63 -12.15 -0.09
N PRO A 128 2.58 -12.54 1.19
CA PRO A 128 3.35 -13.69 1.64
C PRO A 128 2.97 -14.93 0.81
N THR A 129 3.97 -15.63 0.28
CA THR A 129 3.77 -16.94 -0.32
C THR A 129 3.18 -17.86 0.74
N ARG A 130 2.04 -18.51 0.43
CA ARG A 130 1.48 -19.55 1.31
C ARG A 130 2.58 -20.57 1.59
N ILE A 131 2.93 -20.72 2.86
CA ILE A 131 3.82 -21.78 3.37
C ILE A 131 3.00 -23.06 3.48
#